data_AF-A0A2S1J907-F1
#
_entry.id   AF-A0A2S1J907-F1
#
_cell.length_a   1.000
_cell.length_b   1.000
_cell.length_c   1.000
_cell.angle_alpha   90.00
_cell.angle_beta   90.00
_cell.angle_gamma   90.00
#
_symmetry.space_group_name_H-M   'P 1'
#
loop_
_entity.id
_entity.type
_entity.pdbx_description
1 polymer ?
#
loop_
_entity_poly.entity_id
_entity_poly.type
_entity_poly.pdbx_seq_one_letter_code
_entity_poly.pdbx_strand_id
1 'polypeptide(L)'
;MNISELISWLSLIIRDLETAAAEYGVNHTDIVHEATQLQVQLCRGKQVTPAQLRALSARLWGARMRLAAQYGQDAPLMNDLAFLSNCLKYDADRLNDRWRYREWISAAESFVLPLVFIIPLLIALCYMMKSGNSGGAELCAALAGAWCTGLTFLYLWAKDPVGLFWSLYSFIPLYLLWCDISPA
;
A
#
# COMPACT_ATOMS: atom_id res chain seq x y z
N MET A 1 10.44 9.64 -2.62
CA MET A 1 9.73 10.70 -3.35
C MET A 1 10.08 12.00 -2.68
N ASN A 2 10.68 12.93 -3.42
CA ASN A 2 10.99 14.26 -2.92
C ASN A 2 9.77 15.16 -3.18
N ILE A 3 9.17 15.71 -2.12
CA ILE A 3 7.92 16.47 -2.24
C ILE A 3 8.13 17.71 -3.13
N SER A 4 9.31 18.32 -3.09
CA SER A 4 9.65 19.47 -3.94
C SER A 4 9.68 19.12 -5.43
N GLU A 5 10.11 17.90 -5.76
CA GLU A 5 10.19 17.40 -7.13
C GLU A 5 8.78 17.19 -7.70
N LEU A 6 7.88 16.57 -6.93
CA LEU A 6 6.47 16.41 -7.32
C LEU A 6 5.75 17.75 -7.48
N ILE A 7 6.02 18.73 -6.60
CA ILE A 7 5.50 20.10 -6.73
C ILE A 7 6.02 20.75 -8.02
N SER A 8 7.29 20.53 -8.38
CA SER A 8 7.88 21.01 -9.63
C SER A 8 7.19 20.38 -10.84
N TRP A 9 6.95 19.07 -10.85
CA TRP A 9 6.22 18.40 -11.92
C TRP A 9 4.81 18.96 -12.10
N LEU A 10 4.08 19.16 -11.01
CA LEU A 10 2.74 19.76 -11.06
C LEU A 10 2.77 21.20 -11.60
N SER A 11 3.78 21.99 -11.24
CA SER A 11 3.94 23.35 -11.77
C SER A 11 4.21 23.37 -13.28
N LEU A 12 5.01 22.43 -13.78
CA LEU A 12 5.29 22.28 -15.21
C LEU A 12 4.02 21.87 -15.96
N ILE A 13 3.26 20.91 -15.43
CA ILE A 13 1.97 20.48 -16.01
C ILE A 13 1.00 21.66 -16.14
N ILE A 14 0.84 22.46 -15.06
CA ILE A 14 -0.06 23.62 -15.07
C ILE A 14 0.37 24.59 -16.17
N ARG A 15 1.66 24.96 -16.19
CA ARG A 15 2.20 25.92 -17.14
C ARG A 15 2.04 25.44 -18.59
N ASP A 16 2.43 24.21 -18.88
CA ASP A 16 2.47 23.68 -20.24
C ASP A 16 1.04 23.46 -20.79
N LEU A 17 0.07 23.15 -19.93
CA LEU A 17 -1.34 23.07 -20.32
C LEU A 17 -1.97 24.46 -20.54
N GLU A 18 -1.60 25.46 -19.74
CA GLU A 18 -2.07 26.84 -19.91
C GLU A 18 -1.52 27.48 -21.19
N THR A 19 -0.24 27.25 -21.51
CA THR A 19 0.34 27.69 -22.79
C THR A 19 -0.33 26.98 -23.97
N ALA A 20 -0.57 25.67 -23.86
CA ALA A 20 -1.27 24.92 -24.90
C ALA A 20 -2.71 25.40 -25.12
N ALA A 21 -3.42 25.75 -24.04
CA ALA A 21 -4.77 26.31 -24.14
C ALA A 21 -4.75 27.66 -24.88
N ALA A 22 -3.73 28.49 -24.66
CA ALA A 22 -3.55 29.77 -25.34
C ALA A 22 -3.15 29.62 -26.82
N GLU A 23 -2.27 28.67 -27.15
CA GLU A 23 -1.75 28.47 -28.51
C GLU A 23 -2.69 27.65 -29.41
N TYR A 24 -3.31 26.61 -28.87
CA TYR A 24 -4.08 25.63 -29.64
C TYR A 24 -5.59 25.68 -29.34
N GLY A 25 -6.04 26.52 -28.41
CA GLY A 25 -7.47 26.68 -28.07
C GLY A 25 -8.09 25.45 -27.41
N VAL A 26 -7.29 24.53 -26.86
CA VAL A 26 -7.76 23.27 -26.28
C VAL A 26 -8.14 23.47 -24.81
N ASN A 27 -9.35 23.06 -24.44
CA ASN A 27 -9.84 23.17 -23.07
C ASN A 27 -9.28 22.04 -22.18
N HIS A 28 -8.29 22.37 -21.35
CA HIS A 28 -7.69 21.49 -20.34
C HIS A 28 -7.90 21.97 -18.90
N THR A 29 -8.89 22.84 -18.69
CA THR A 29 -9.17 23.48 -17.39
C THR A 29 -9.34 22.48 -16.24
N ASP A 30 -10.00 21.34 -16.49
CA ASP A 30 -10.17 20.29 -15.48
C ASP A 30 -8.84 19.68 -15.01
N ILE A 31 -7.89 19.48 -15.94
CA ILE A 31 -6.57 18.88 -15.65
C ILE A 31 -5.71 19.88 -14.88
N VAL A 32 -5.72 21.15 -15.31
CA VAL A 32 -5.02 22.25 -14.63
C VAL A 32 -5.57 22.42 -13.21
N HIS A 33 -6.89 22.40 -13.04
CA HIS A 33 -7.53 22.52 -11.74
C HIS A 33 -7.13 21.38 -10.80
N GLU A 34 -7.14 20.12 -11.27
CA GLU A 34 -6.72 18.96 -10.49
C GLU A 34 -5.23 19.04 -10.10
N ALA A 35 -4.35 19.38 -11.05
CA ALA A 35 -2.93 19.55 -10.77
C ALA A 35 -2.67 20.65 -9.73
N THR A 36 -3.40 21.78 -9.83
CA THR A 36 -3.33 22.89 -8.87
C THR A 36 -3.82 22.47 -7.49
N GLN A 37 -4.92 21.73 -7.41
CA GLN A 37 -5.43 21.21 -6.14
C GLN A 37 -4.41 20.28 -5.46
N LEU A 38 -3.79 19.36 -6.22
CA LEU A 38 -2.76 18.46 -5.69
C LEU A 38 -1.51 19.24 -5.25
N GLN A 39 -1.10 20.26 -6.00
CA GLN A 39 0.03 21.11 -5.63
C GLN A 39 -0.24 21.85 -4.32
N VAL A 40 -1.42 22.47 -4.18
CA VAL A 40 -1.82 23.16 -2.95
C VAL A 40 -1.90 22.19 -1.77
N GLN A 41 -2.37 20.96 -1.99
CA GLN A 41 -2.37 19.93 -0.95
C GLN A 41 -0.94 19.62 -0.48
N LEU A 42 0.00 19.38 -1.41
CA LEU A 42 1.40 19.11 -1.08
C LEU A 42 2.07 20.30 -0.37
N CYS A 43 1.83 21.53 -0.82
CA CYS A 43 2.35 22.74 -0.17
C CYS A 43 1.81 22.92 1.26
N ARG A 44 0.57 22.46 1.53
CA ARG A 44 -0.02 22.45 2.88
C ARG A 44 0.42 21.24 3.71
N GLY A 45 1.37 20.43 3.23
CA GLY A 45 1.82 19.21 3.90
C GLY A 45 0.79 18.08 3.90
N LYS A 46 -0.29 18.20 3.11
CA LYS A 46 -1.26 17.11 2.95
C LYS A 46 -0.67 16.01 2.08
N GLN A 47 -1.12 14.79 2.35
CA GLN A 47 -0.68 13.61 1.64
C GLN A 47 -1.46 13.44 0.33
N VAL A 48 -0.74 13.09 -0.74
CA VAL A 48 -1.30 12.71 -2.04
C VAL A 48 -1.28 11.19 -2.16
N THR A 49 -2.34 10.62 -2.75
CA THR A 49 -2.47 9.18 -2.95
C THR A 49 -1.92 8.76 -4.32
N PRO A 50 -1.42 7.52 -4.48
CA PRO A 50 -1.03 6.99 -5.79
C PRO A 50 -2.17 7.04 -6.82
N ALA A 51 -3.40 6.83 -6.38
CA ALA A 51 -4.58 6.85 -7.24
C ALA A 51 -4.82 8.24 -7.86
N GLN A 52 -4.60 9.33 -7.10
CA GLN A 52 -4.69 10.69 -7.61
C GLN A 52 -3.63 10.97 -8.68
N LEU A 53 -2.37 10.56 -8.45
CA LEU A 53 -1.30 10.72 -9.43
C LEU A 53 -1.55 9.89 -10.69
N ARG A 54 -2.03 8.65 -10.54
CA ARG A 54 -2.41 7.79 -11.68
C ARG A 54 -3.57 8.38 -12.48
N ALA A 55 -4.60 8.91 -11.80
CA ALA A 55 -5.73 9.57 -12.45
C ALA A 55 -5.29 10.79 -13.27
N LEU A 56 -4.44 11.65 -12.69
CA LEU A 56 -3.86 12.80 -13.40
C LEU A 56 -3.01 12.36 -14.60
N SER A 57 -2.17 11.33 -14.44
CA SER A 57 -1.36 10.79 -15.53
C SER A 57 -2.22 10.25 -16.69
N ALA A 58 -3.33 9.57 -16.38
CA ALA A 58 -4.25 9.05 -17.39
C ALA A 58 -4.96 10.18 -18.14
N ARG A 59 -5.34 11.26 -17.43
CA ARG A 59 -5.95 12.45 -18.04
C ARG A 59 -4.97 13.19 -18.95
N LEU A 60 -3.72 13.36 -18.53
CA LEU A 60 -2.65 13.91 -19.37
C LEU A 60 -2.42 13.07 -20.62
N TRP A 61 -2.38 11.75 -20.46
CA TRP A 61 -2.24 10.83 -21.60
C TRP A 61 -3.41 10.93 -22.57
N GLY A 62 -4.64 11.06 -22.05
CA GLY A 62 -5.83 11.32 -22.86
C GLY A 62 -5.79 12.67 -23.59
N ALA A 63 -5.32 13.74 -22.93
CA ALA A 63 -5.09 15.04 -23.57
C ALA A 63 -4.06 14.93 -24.71
N ARG A 64 -2.95 14.22 -24.46
CA ARG A 64 -1.93 13.87 -25.44
C ARG A 64 -2.53 13.18 -26.67
N MET A 65 -3.39 12.19 -26.49
CA MET A 65 -4.01 11.48 -27.61
C MET A 65 -4.95 12.35 -28.45
N ARG A 66 -5.66 13.29 -27.81
CA ARG A 66 -6.53 14.24 -28.53
C ARG A 66 -5.71 15.26 -29.34
N LEU A 67 -4.62 15.77 -28.77
CA LEU A 67 -3.70 16.67 -29.46
C LEU A 67 -3.04 15.99 -30.66
N ALA A 68 -2.57 14.75 -30.49
CA ALA A 68 -2.00 13.96 -31.59
C ALA A 68 -2.99 13.74 -32.74
N ALA A 69 -4.29 13.58 -32.44
CA ALA A 69 -5.33 13.45 -33.46
C ALA A 69 -5.61 14.75 -34.22
N GLN A 70 -5.40 15.92 -33.60
CA GLN A 70 -5.72 17.23 -34.19
C GLN A 70 -4.53 17.85 -34.93
N TYR A 71 -3.32 17.74 -34.36
CA TYR A 71 -2.14 18.47 -34.83
C TYR A 71 -0.99 17.55 -35.28
N GLY A 72 -1.17 16.23 -35.22
CA GLY A 72 -0.15 15.24 -35.57
C GLY A 72 0.84 14.96 -34.42
N GLN A 73 1.75 14.01 -34.65
CA GLN A 73 2.69 13.54 -33.62
C GLN A 73 3.88 14.48 -33.36
N ASP A 74 4.14 15.43 -34.27
CA ASP A 74 5.32 16.31 -34.23
C ASP A 74 5.10 17.59 -33.41
N ALA A 75 3.95 17.75 -32.74
CA ALA A 75 3.71 18.93 -31.91
C ALA A 75 4.67 18.95 -30.70
N PRO A 76 5.33 20.09 -30.41
CA PRO A 76 6.37 20.18 -29.37
C PRO A 76 5.85 19.77 -27.98
N LEU A 77 4.59 20.11 -27.70
CA LEU A 77 3.89 19.77 -26.46
C LEU A 77 3.75 18.26 -26.22
N MET A 78 3.83 17.43 -27.27
CA MET A 78 3.64 16.00 -27.16
C MET A 78 4.67 15.35 -26.25
N ASN A 79 5.94 15.67 -26.48
CA ASN A 79 7.07 15.07 -25.76
C ASN A 79 7.05 15.46 -24.29
N ASP A 80 6.74 16.72 -23.99
CA ASP A 80 6.62 17.23 -22.62
C ASP A 80 5.49 16.54 -21.86
N LEU A 81 4.30 16.43 -22.46
CA LEU A 81 3.16 15.71 -21.87
C LEU A 81 3.46 14.24 -21.59
N ALA A 82 4.19 13.55 -22.48
CA ALA A 82 4.59 12.16 -22.23
C ALA A 82 5.61 12.06 -21.09
N PHE A 83 6.60 12.96 -21.08
CA PHE A 83 7.60 12.99 -20.03
C PHE A 83 6.93 13.21 -18.66
N LEU A 84 6.07 14.22 -18.54
CA LEU A 84 5.34 14.53 -17.30
C LEU A 84 4.40 13.39 -16.87
N SER A 85 3.69 12.77 -17.81
CA SER A 85 2.85 11.60 -17.53
C SER A 85 3.68 10.44 -16.98
N ASN A 86 4.88 10.20 -17.54
CA ASN A 86 5.78 9.15 -17.07
C ASN A 86 6.34 9.47 -15.68
N CYS A 87 6.71 10.72 -15.42
CA CYS A 87 7.15 11.18 -14.09
C CYS A 87 6.07 10.95 -13.03
N LEU A 88 4.81 11.33 -13.30
CA LEU A 88 3.71 11.10 -12.36
C LEU A 88 3.45 9.62 -12.12
N LYS A 89 3.53 8.78 -13.16
CA LYS A 89 3.39 7.33 -13.03
C LYS A 89 4.51 6.74 -12.16
N TYR A 90 5.75 7.16 -12.42
CA TYR A 90 6.90 6.74 -11.63
C TYR A 90 6.77 7.13 -10.15
N ASP A 91 6.34 8.37 -9.86
CA ASP A 91 6.11 8.81 -8.48
C ASP A 91 4.93 8.10 -7.83
N ALA A 92 3.87 7.78 -8.59
CA ALA A 92 2.75 6.98 -8.10
C ALA A 92 3.18 5.56 -7.71
N ASP A 93 4.00 4.90 -8.53
CA ASP A 93 4.52 3.57 -8.26
C ASP A 93 5.46 3.59 -7.04
N ARG A 94 6.31 4.61 -6.95
CA ARG A 94 7.17 4.82 -5.77
C ARG A 94 6.39 5.11 -4.49
N LEU A 95 5.22 5.75 -4.58
CA LEU A 95 4.30 5.87 -3.45
C LEU A 95 3.68 4.52 -3.11
N ASN A 96 3.29 3.73 -4.11
CA ASN A 96 2.70 2.40 -3.92
C ASN A 96 3.64 1.44 -3.19
N ASP A 97 4.96 1.58 -3.38
CA ASP A 97 5.97 0.81 -2.67
C ASP A 97 6.04 1.13 -1.17
N ARG A 98 5.57 2.30 -0.74
CA ARG A 98 5.54 2.65 0.68
C ARG A 98 4.51 1.79 1.39
N TRP A 99 4.87 1.28 2.57
CA TRP A 99 4.02 0.41 3.39
C TRP A 99 2.57 0.91 3.50
N ARG A 100 2.36 2.21 3.71
CA ARG A 100 1.03 2.83 3.82
C ARG A 100 0.13 2.59 2.60
N TYR A 101 0.66 2.70 1.39
CA TYR A 101 -0.10 2.62 0.15
C TYR A 101 -0.04 1.25 -0.52
N ARG A 102 0.91 0.39 -0.12
CA ARG A 102 0.97 -1.01 -0.55
C ARG A 102 -0.40 -1.68 -0.39
N GLU A 103 -0.80 -2.47 -1.38
CA GLU A 103 -2.06 -3.20 -1.36
C GLU A 103 -2.05 -4.31 -0.30
N TRP A 104 -3.23 -4.66 0.20
CA TRP A 104 -3.41 -5.85 1.04
C TRP A 104 -3.52 -7.06 0.12
N ILE A 105 -2.52 -7.95 0.19
CA ILE A 105 -2.43 -9.11 -0.69
C ILE A 105 -2.23 -10.34 0.19
N SER A 106 -3.08 -11.35 0.01
CA SER A 106 -2.94 -12.63 0.68
C SER A 106 -1.81 -13.45 0.03
N ALA A 107 -0.83 -13.88 0.80
CA ALA A 107 0.12 -14.88 0.34
C ALA A 107 -0.52 -16.28 0.40
N ALA A 108 -0.30 -17.10 -0.63
CA ALA A 108 -0.76 -18.49 -0.62
C ALA A 108 -0.17 -19.29 0.56
N GLU A 109 1.05 -18.95 0.98
CA GLU A 109 1.75 -19.56 2.11
C GLU A 109 1.06 -19.32 3.45
N SER A 110 0.31 -18.22 3.60
CA SER A 110 -0.39 -17.88 4.83
C SER A 110 -1.56 -18.82 5.14
N PHE A 111 -2.02 -19.60 4.16
CA PHE A 111 -3.00 -20.67 4.37
C PHE A 111 -2.37 -21.94 4.96
N VAL A 112 -1.05 -22.12 4.81
CA VAL A 112 -0.31 -23.26 5.35
C VAL A 112 -0.02 -23.08 6.84
N LEU A 113 0.10 -21.83 7.30
CA LEU A 113 0.37 -21.45 8.68
C LEU A 113 -0.51 -22.16 9.73
N PRO A 114 -1.86 -22.17 9.63
CA PRO A 114 -2.69 -22.85 10.60
C PRO A 114 -2.48 -24.37 10.62
N LEU A 115 -2.30 -25.00 9.46
CA LEU A 115 -2.17 -26.45 9.32
C LEU A 115 -0.82 -26.97 9.84
N VAL A 116 0.26 -26.25 9.56
CA VAL A 116 1.63 -26.71 9.84
C VAL A 116 2.14 -26.22 11.19
N PHE A 117 1.70 -25.06 11.66
CA PHE A 117 2.24 -24.47 12.88
C PHE A 117 1.20 -24.33 14.01
N ILE A 118 0.05 -23.71 13.75
CA ILE A 118 -0.91 -23.42 14.84
C ILE A 118 -1.55 -24.70 15.39
N ILE A 119 -2.14 -25.54 14.53
CA ILE A 119 -2.83 -26.76 14.96
C ILE A 119 -1.86 -27.73 15.66
N PRO A 120 -0.66 -28.04 15.12
CA PRO A 120 0.29 -28.92 15.80
C PRO A 120 0.77 -28.38 17.15
N LEU A 121 0.98 -27.06 17.26
CA LEU A 121 1.37 -26.41 18.51
C LEU A 121 0.29 -26.55 19.58
N LEU A 122 -0.98 -26.33 19.22
CA LEU A 122 -2.10 -26.52 20.14
C LEU A 122 -2.24 -27.99 20.58
N ILE A 123 -2.07 -28.95 19.66
CA ILE A 123 -2.09 -30.38 19.99
C ILE A 123 -0.97 -30.73 20.98
N ALA A 124 0.25 -30.22 20.75
CA ALA A 124 1.39 -30.44 21.63
C ALA A 124 1.15 -29.88 23.05
N LEU A 125 0.60 -28.67 23.14
CA LEU A 125 0.22 -28.06 24.42
C LEU A 125 -0.84 -28.88 25.16
N CYS A 126 -1.89 -29.32 24.48
CA CYS A 126 -2.91 -30.20 25.07
C CYS A 126 -2.31 -31.52 25.59
N TYR A 127 -1.35 -32.11 24.85
CA TYR A 127 -0.67 -33.33 25.29
C TYR A 127 0.20 -33.09 26.52
N MET A 128 0.95 -31.97 26.57
CA MET A 128 1.77 -31.61 27.73
C MET A 128 0.94 -31.37 28.99
N MET A 129 -0.23 -30.74 28.86
CA MET A 129 -1.16 -30.62 29.99
C MET A 129 -1.65 -32.00 30.47
N LYS A 130 -2.01 -32.89 29.54
CA LYS A 130 -2.49 -34.23 29.87
C LYS A 130 -1.41 -35.11 30.52
N SER A 131 -0.14 -34.91 30.20
CA SER A 131 0.98 -35.67 30.77
C SER A 131 1.42 -35.16 32.15
N GLY A 132 0.81 -34.09 32.68
CA GLY A 132 1.14 -33.52 33.98
C GLY A 132 2.40 -32.64 33.98
N ASN A 133 2.94 -32.27 32.81
CA ASN A 133 4.08 -31.39 32.69
C ASN A 133 3.65 -29.91 32.63
N SER A 134 3.09 -29.40 33.74
CA SER A 134 2.55 -28.04 33.83
C SER A 134 3.61 -26.96 33.59
N GLY A 135 4.79 -27.07 34.21
CA GLY A 135 5.87 -26.08 34.04
C GLY A 135 6.43 -26.03 32.60
N GLY A 136 6.47 -27.16 31.90
CA GLY A 136 6.82 -27.19 30.48
C GLY A 136 5.74 -26.58 29.59
N ALA A 137 4.46 -26.82 29.92
CA ALA A 137 3.32 -26.24 29.21
C ALA A 137 3.27 -24.71 29.35
N GLU A 138 3.57 -24.17 30.54
CA GLU A 138 3.65 -22.71 30.77
C GLU A 138 4.72 -22.05 29.88
N LEU A 139 5.94 -22.59 29.88
CA LEU A 139 7.03 -22.09 29.03
C LEU A 139 6.68 -22.17 27.54
N CYS A 140 6.11 -23.29 27.09
CA CYS A 140 5.69 -23.46 25.69
C CYS A 140 4.55 -22.51 25.31
N ALA A 141 3.58 -22.26 26.19
CA ALA A 141 2.49 -21.32 25.94
C ALA A 141 2.99 -19.87 25.89
N ALA A 142 3.92 -19.49 26.77
CA ALA A 142 4.55 -18.17 26.75
C ALA A 142 5.36 -17.95 25.45
N LEU A 143 6.17 -18.93 25.05
CA LEU A 143 6.92 -18.89 23.79
C LEU A 143 6.00 -18.85 22.57
N ALA A 144 4.89 -19.60 22.59
CA ALA A 144 3.88 -19.57 21.55
C ALA A 144 3.21 -18.20 21.44
N GLY A 145 2.89 -17.55 22.56
CA GLY A 145 2.36 -16.19 22.58
C GLY A 145 3.34 -15.16 21.99
N ALA A 146 4.62 -15.26 22.36
CA ALA A 146 5.67 -14.41 21.78
C ALA A 146 5.82 -14.62 20.27
N TRP A 147 5.80 -15.89 19.83
CA TRP A 147 5.83 -16.26 18.40
C TRP A 147 4.63 -15.71 17.62
N CYS A 148 3.40 -15.87 18.13
CA CYS A 148 2.19 -15.34 17.50
C CYS A 148 2.20 -13.81 17.42
N THR A 149 2.75 -13.13 18.44
CA THR A 149 2.92 -11.67 18.43
C THR A 149 3.89 -11.23 17.34
N GLY A 150 5.04 -11.93 17.23
CA GLY A 150 6.02 -11.68 16.17
C GLY A 150 5.43 -11.90 14.78
N LEU A 151 4.70 -13.00 14.57
CA LEU A 151 4.00 -13.27 13.32
C LEU A 151 2.96 -12.21 12.99
N THR A 152 2.16 -11.77 13.98
CA THR A 152 1.16 -10.71 13.79
C THR A 152 1.83 -9.43 13.28
N PHE A 153 2.95 -9.03 13.88
CA PHE A 153 3.72 -7.88 13.44
C PHE A 153 4.25 -8.05 12.02
N LEU A 154 4.81 -9.21 11.69
CA LEU A 154 5.33 -9.51 10.36
C LEU A 154 4.23 -9.50 9.29
N TYR A 155 3.08 -10.11 9.55
CA TYR A 155 1.95 -10.11 8.61
C TYR A 155 1.30 -8.74 8.47
N LEU A 156 1.29 -7.93 9.53
CA LEU A 156 0.87 -6.53 9.46
C LEU A 156 1.84 -5.72 8.59
N TRP A 157 3.15 -5.93 8.78
CA TRP A 157 4.17 -5.32 7.95
C TRP A 157 4.07 -5.77 6.49
N ALA A 158 3.77 -7.04 6.23
CA ALA A 158 3.58 -7.58 4.90
C ALA A 158 2.24 -7.18 4.26
N LYS A 159 1.28 -6.66 5.05
CA LYS A 159 -0.13 -6.45 4.66
C LYS A 159 -0.80 -7.73 4.14
N ASP A 160 -0.53 -8.85 4.80
CA ASP A 160 -1.21 -10.11 4.51
C ASP A 160 -2.41 -10.29 5.45
N PRO A 161 -3.65 -10.18 4.95
CA PRO A 161 -4.84 -10.30 5.79
C PRO A 161 -5.05 -11.71 6.34
N VAL A 162 -4.63 -12.75 5.61
CA VAL A 162 -4.86 -14.15 5.99
C VAL A 162 -3.88 -14.55 7.09
N GLY A 163 -2.61 -14.22 6.93
CA GLY A 163 -1.60 -14.48 7.96
C GLY A 163 -1.89 -13.70 9.24
N LEU A 164 -2.36 -12.45 9.11
CA LEU A 164 -2.77 -11.61 10.23
C LEU A 164 -4.00 -12.15 10.95
N PHE A 165 -5.00 -12.65 10.21
CA PHE A 165 -6.17 -13.32 10.79
C PHE A 165 -5.75 -14.53 11.63
N TRP A 166 -4.95 -15.44 11.09
CA TRP A 166 -4.58 -16.67 11.79
C TRP A 166 -3.68 -16.42 13.00
N SER A 167 -2.72 -15.49 12.89
CA SER A 167 -1.82 -15.13 14.00
C SER A 167 -2.53 -14.39 15.13
N LEU A 168 -3.59 -13.62 14.84
CA LEU A 168 -4.46 -13.03 15.87
C LEU A 168 -5.43 -14.06 16.46
N TYR A 169 -6.02 -14.90 15.63
CA TYR A 169 -7.01 -15.87 16.07
C TYR A 169 -6.39 -16.95 16.97
N SER A 170 -5.12 -17.30 16.77
CA SER A 170 -4.41 -18.27 17.62
C SER A 170 -4.29 -17.84 19.08
N PHE A 171 -4.40 -16.54 19.40
CA PHE A 171 -4.40 -16.07 20.79
C PHE A 171 -5.62 -16.54 21.58
N ILE A 172 -6.78 -16.77 20.94
CA ILE A 172 -7.99 -17.23 21.63
C ILE A 172 -7.76 -18.61 22.27
N PRO A 173 -7.39 -19.66 21.52
CA PRO A 173 -7.13 -20.96 22.14
C PRO A 173 -5.89 -20.94 23.04
N LEU A 174 -4.85 -20.15 22.72
CA LEU A 174 -3.68 -19.98 23.59
C LEU A 174 -4.06 -19.39 24.96
N TYR A 175 -4.94 -18.39 24.98
CA TYR A 175 -5.41 -17.77 26.21
C TYR A 175 -6.27 -18.72 27.05
N LEU A 176 -7.17 -19.47 26.41
CA LEU A 176 -7.97 -20.49 27.10
C LEU A 176 -7.06 -21.56 27.73
N LEU A 177 -6.08 -22.06 26.97
CA LEU A 177 -5.09 -23.01 27.48
C LEU A 177 -4.26 -22.41 28.62
N TRP A 178 -3.84 -21.14 28.51
CA TRP A 178 -3.09 -20.47 29.56
C TRP A 178 -3.87 -20.40 30.89
N CYS A 179 -5.17 -20.10 30.82
CA CYS A 179 -6.05 -20.07 32.00
C CYS A 179 -6.16 -21.44 32.68
N ASP A 180 -6.12 -22.53 31.90
CA ASP A 180 -6.15 -23.90 32.42
C ASP A 180 -4.80 -24.34 33.00
N ILE A 181 -3.68 -23.88 32.43
CA ILE A 181 -2.32 -24.24 32.86
C ILE A 181 -1.96 -23.52 34.17
N SER A 182 -2.26 -22.23 34.26
CA SER A 182 -1.91 -21.37 35.39
C SER A 182 -3.18 -20.74 35.98
N PRO A 183 -4.04 -21.54 36.65
CA PRO A 183 -5.18 -21.00 37.37
C PRO A 183 -4.65 -20.19 38.56
N ALA A 184 -4.91 -18.89 38.54
CA ALA A 184 -4.58 -18.00 39.65
C ALA A 184 -5.24 -18.45 40.97
#